data_AF-A0A8S4RFC5-F1
#
_entry.id   AF-A0A8S4RFC5-F1
#
_cell.length_a   1.000
_cell.length_b   1.000
_cell.length_c   1.000
_cell.angle_alpha   90.00
_cell.angle_beta   90.00
_cell.angle_gamma   90.00
#
_symmetry.space_group_name_H-M   'P 1'
#
loop_
_entity.id
_entity.type
_entity.pdbx_description
1 polymer ?
#
loop_
_entity_poly.entity_id
_entity_poly.type
_entity_poly.pdbx_seq_one_letter_code
_entity_poly.pdbx_strand_id
1 'polypeptide(L)'
;MAKAESATRNNVDCLNVDFMRSLVKQYSELGQWTSAFFWADAAAAAASSGPSATASGDDIWLLASAMLARGELHRAAHAVTSRQLHRRHLLCLGVAMRAYIASKEPNTALSVLDECEPALLEPRSMDQTHNLAPCWAATLDALGHASRALGNPAEALRWHERALALRPAKAGSLAARGLCLALLGRETEAADALHAALARDPDHVVALALLDAIVDRLDAALTEEEIPQFAFPAVDIAAPERASPEASEMSMSFD
;
A
#
# COMPACT_ATOMS: atom_id res chain seq x y z
N MET A 1 58.97 -20.38 -14.15
CA MET A 1 57.56 -20.83 -14.02
C MET A 1 56.91 -20.34 -12.71
N ALA A 2 57.04 -19.06 -12.33
CA ALA A 2 56.50 -18.55 -11.06
C ALA A 2 55.61 -17.31 -11.21
N LYS A 3 55.24 -16.92 -12.43
CA LYS A 3 54.48 -15.69 -12.73
C LYS A 3 53.05 -15.93 -13.24
N ALA A 4 52.64 -17.19 -13.39
CA ALA A 4 51.30 -17.55 -13.88
C ALA A 4 50.34 -18.02 -12.77
N GLU A 5 50.84 -18.44 -11.61
CA GLU A 5 50.01 -18.92 -10.49
C GLU A 5 49.49 -17.78 -9.59
N SER A 6 50.00 -16.55 -9.71
CA SER A 6 49.50 -15.41 -8.96
C SER A 6 48.34 -14.68 -9.65
N ALA A 7 48.05 -14.97 -10.92
CA ALA A 7 46.95 -14.35 -11.66
C ALA A 7 45.63 -15.11 -11.51
N THR A 8 45.69 -16.41 -11.18
CA THR A 8 44.50 -17.22 -10.89
C THR A 8 44.05 -17.13 -9.44
N ARG A 9 44.90 -16.62 -8.53
CA ARG A 9 44.53 -16.35 -7.12
C ARG A 9 43.68 -15.09 -6.93
N ASN A 10 43.62 -14.19 -7.90
CA ASN A 10 42.79 -12.97 -7.84
C ASN A 10 41.38 -13.17 -8.41
N ASN A 11 41.03 -14.36 -8.90
CA ASN A 11 39.66 -14.65 -9.37
C ASN A 11 38.76 -15.23 -8.25
N VAL A 12 39.33 -15.38 -7.05
CA VAL A 12 38.62 -15.72 -5.81
C VAL A 12 38.48 -14.47 -4.92
N ASP A 13 38.81 -13.29 -5.46
CA ASP A 13 38.47 -11.99 -4.86
C ASP A 13 36.95 -11.82 -4.90
N CYS A 14 36.36 -12.45 -3.89
CA CYS A 14 35.12 -12.15 -3.20
C CYS A 14 33.93 -11.82 -4.10
N LEU A 15 33.03 -12.80 -4.26
CA LEU A 15 31.60 -12.52 -4.28
C LEU A 15 31.28 -11.62 -3.08
N ASN A 16 31.33 -10.31 -3.30
CA ASN A 16 31.11 -9.31 -2.27
C ASN A 16 29.62 -9.37 -1.91
N VAL A 17 29.31 -9.30 -0.61
CA VAL A 17 27.94 -9.30 -0.10
C VAL A 17 27.13 -8.19 -0.76
N ASP A 18 27.73 -7.02 -1.00
CA ASP A 18 27.06 -5.90 -1.67
C ASP A 18 26.71 -6.18 -3.14
N PHE A 19 27.56 -6.93 -3.84
CA PHE A 19 27.27 -7.36 -5.21
C PHE A 19 26.10 -8.35 -5.24
N MET A 20 26.06 -9.31 -4.30
CA MET A 20 24.95 -10.24 -4.16
C MET A 20 23.63 -9.51 -3.84
N ARG A 21 23.65 -8.51 -2.94
CA ARG A 21 22.48 -7.66 -2.65
C ARG A 21 21.98 -6.92 -3.90
N SER A 22 22.88 -6.43 -4.75
CA SER A 22 22.52 -5.78 -6.02
C SER A 22 21.82 -6.76 -6.97
N LEU A 23 22.34 -7.98 -7.11
CA LEU A 23 21.72 -9.02 -7.93
C LEU A 23 20.32 -9.39 -7.44
N VAL A 24 20.11 -9.50 -6.12
CA VAL A 24 18.77 -9.77 -5.55
C VAL A 24 17.77 -8.70 -5.99
N LYS A 25 18.17 -7.42 -5.94
CA LYS A 25 17.30 -6.31 -6.39
C LYS A 25 16.98 -6.41 -7.88
N GLN A 26 17.98 -6.63 -8.72
CA GLN A 26 17.79 -6.77 -10.18
C GLN A 26 16.86 -7.95 -10.53
N TYR A 27 17.08 -9.12 -9.94
CA TYR A 27 16.22 -10.28 -10.21
C TYR A 27 14.80 -10.11 -9.63
N SER A 28 14.65 -9.35 -8.54
CA SER A 28 13.33 -8.99 -8.00
C SER A 28 12.55 -8.08 -8.94
N GLU A 29 13.21 -7.10 -9.57
CA GLU A 29 12.61 -6.22 -10.57
C GLU A 29 12.19 -6.99 -11.84
N LEU A 30 12.98 -8.00 -12.22
CA LEU A 30 12.67 -8.89 -13.34
C LEU A 30 11.61 -9.96 -13.03
N GLY A 31 11.13 -10.04 -11.78
CA GLY A 31 10.18 -11.07 -11.33
C GLY A 31 10.77 -12.50 -11.26
N GLN A 32 12.09 -12.64 -11.35
CA GLN A 32 12.80 -13.92 -11.30
C GLN A 32 13.13 -14.30 -9.85
N TRP A 33 12.09 -14.66 -9.09
CA TRP A 33 12.20 -14.88 -7.64
C TRP A 33 13.05 -16.10 -7.25
N THR A 34 13.23 -17.07 -8.15
CA THR A 34 14.09 -18.23 -7.91
C THR A 34 15.57 -17.85 -7.87
N SER A 35 16.01 -17.05 -8.86
CA SER A 35 17.36 -16.49 -8.91
C SER A 35 17.58 -15.50 -7.77
N ALA A 36 16.60 -14.62 -7.49
CA ALA A 36 16.67 -13.69 -6.38
C ALA A 36 16.84 -14.42 -5.04
N PHE A 37 16.11 -15.52 -4.82
CA PHE A 37 16.24 -16.36 -3.63
C PHE A 37 17.65 -16.97 -3.51
N PHE A 38 18.18 -17.53 -4.60
CA PHE A 38 19.53 -18.11 -4.60
C PHE A 38 20.59 -17.09 -4.16
N TRP A 39 20.56 -15.89 -4.74
CA TRP A 39 21.51 -14.84 -4.39
C TRP A 39 21.28 -14.29 -2.98
N ALA A 40 20.04 -14.25 -2.49
CA ALA A 40 19.73 -13.83 -1.14
C ALA A 40 20.21 -14.85 -0.09
N ASP A 41 20.07 -16.14 -0.37
CA ASP A 41 20.56 -17.22 0.50
C ASP A 41 22.10 -17.22 0.55
N ALA A 42 22.75 -17.05 -0.61
CA ALA A 42 24.20 -16.88 -0.69
C ALA A 42 24.69 -15.65 0.08
N ALA A 43 23.97 -14.51 -0.03
CA ALA A 43 24.29 -13.30 0.72
C ALA A 43 24.15 -13.50 2.24
N ALA A 44 23.07 -14.13 2.69
CA ALA A 44 22.83 -14.44 4.10
C ALA A 44 23.90 -15.41 4.66
N ALA A 45 24.28 -16.42 3.90
CA ALA A 45 25.34 -17.37 4.26
C ALA A 45 26.70 -16.66 4.36
N ALA A 46 27.06 -15.85 3.37
CA ALA A 46 28.33 -15.10 3.37
C ALA A 46 28.41 -14.11 4.54
N ALA A 47 27.31 -13.40 4.85
CA ALA A 47 27.25 -12.46 5.96
C ALA A 47 27.46 -13.13 7.33
N SER A 48 27.04 -14.39 7.48
CA SER A 48 27.26 -15.16 8.72
C SER A 48 28.72 -15.60 8.93
N SER A 49 29.51 -15.67 7.85
CA SER A 49 30.90 -16.15 7.88
C SER A 49 31.94 -15.03 8.03
N GLY A 50 31.53 -13.77 7.95
CA GLY A 50 32.41 -12.61 8.07
C GLY A 50 32.83 -12.31 9.53
N PRO A 51 33.92 -11.54 9.74
CA PRO A 51 34.42 -11.22 11.08
C PRO A 51 33.45 -10.37 11.93
N SER A 52 32.40 -9.78 11.33
CA SER A 52 31.24 -9.22 12.04
C SER A 52 30.03 -10.16 11.90
N ALA A 53 30.11 -11.35 12.51
CA ALA A 53 29.19 -12.48 12.31
C ALA A 53 27.73 -12.28 12.82
N THR A 54 27.28 -11.05 13.00
CA THR A 54 25.85 -10.74 13.00
C THR A 54 25.44 -10.60 11.53
N ALA A 55 24.82 -11.64 10.95
CA ALA A 55 24.13 -11.47 9.67
C ALA A 55 23.29 -10.19 9.75
N SER A 56 23.57 -9.22 8.87
CA SER A 56 22.84 -7.95 8.90
C SER A 56 21.37 -8.27 8.81
N GLY A 57 20.52 -7.66 9.65
CA GLY A 57 19.08 -7.88 9.61
C GLY A 57 18.50 -7.67 8.20
N ASP A 58 19.16 -6.81 7.41
CA ASP A 58 18.87 -6.56 6.00
C ASP A 58 19.05 -7.78 5.09
N ASP A 59 20.07 -8.62 5.31
CA ASP A 59 20.32 -9.80 4.45
C ASP A 59 19.26 -10.88 4.68
N ILE A 60 18.87 -11.05 5.94
CA ILE A 60 17.80 -11.99 6.31
C ILE A 60 16.44 -11.46 5.87
N TRP A 61 16.24 -10.15 5.90
CA TRP A 61 15.07 -9.51 5.30
C TRP A 61 14.99 -9.76 3.80
N LEU A 62 16.10 -9.59 3.05
CA LEU A 62 16.14 -9.87 1.61
C LEU A 62 15.77 -11.33 1.31
N LEU A 63 16.34 -12.26 2.07
CA LEU A 63 16.03 -13.68 1.95
C LEU A 63 14.55 -13.97 2.24
N ALA A 64 14.02 -13.46 3.35
CA ALA A 64 12.62 -13.67 3.72
C ALA A 64 11.66 -13.01 2.73
N SER A 65 12.02 -11.85 2.17
CA SER A 65 11.25 -11.18 1.12
C SER A 65 11.19 -12.01 -0.17
N ALA A 66 12.32 -12.61 -0.58
CA ALA A 66 12.36 -13.52 -1.73
C ALA A 66 11.55 -14.80 -1.49
N MET A 67 11.60 -15.38 -0.28
CA MET A 67 10.75 -16.50 0.12
C MET A 67 9.26 -16.14 0.06
N LEU A 68 8.89 -14.96 0.56
CA LEU A 68 7.52 -14.47 0.52
C LEU A 68 7.00 -14.32 -0.92
N ALA A 69 7.82 -13.77 -1.81
CA ALA A 69 7.47 -13.59 -3.22
C ALA A 69 7.31 -14.93 -3.97
N ARG A 70 8.02 -15.98 -3.54
CA ARG A 70 7.84 -17.36 -4.03
C ARG A 70 6.60 -18.07 -3.46
N GLY A 71 5.99 -17.53 -2.40
CA GLY A 71 4.89 -18.18 -1.68
C GLY A 71 5.32 -19.13 -0.55
N GLU A 72 6.60 -19.15 -0.16
CA GLU A 72 7.10 -19.95 0.97
C GLU A 72 6.84 -19.23 2.31
N LEU A 73 5.56 -19.04 2.65
CA LEU A 73 5.11 -18.15 3.72
C LEU A 73 5.66 -18.52 5.11
N HIS A 74 5.44 -19.76 5.56
CA HIS A 74 5.90 -20.20 6.88
C HIS A 74 7.43 -20.24 6.98
N ARG A 75 8.14 -20.53 5.89
CA ARG A 75 9.60 -20.50 5.86
C ARG A 75 10.12 -19.07 6.01
N ALA A 76 9.51 -18.11 5.32
CA ALA A 76 9.84 -16.70 5.45
C ALA A 76 9.65 -16.22 6.89
N ALA A 77 8.49 -16.54 7.48
CA ALA A 77 8.22 -16.20 8.87
C ALA A 77 9.21 -16.87 9.84
N HIS A 78 9.46 -18.17 9.68
CA HIS A 78 10.38 -18.93 10.53
C HIS A 78 11.83 -18.43 10.45
N ALA A 79 12.30 -18.04 9.26
CA ALA A 79 13.64 -17.49 9.08
C ALA A 79 13.88 -16.22 9.93
N VAL A 80 12.83 -15.42 10.12
CA VAL A 80 12.84 -14.21 10.94
C VAL A 80 12.68 -14.54 12.43
N THR A 81 11.68 -15.35 12.78
CA THR A 81 11.34 -15.62 14.19
C THR A 81 12.37 -16.48 14.90
N SER A 82 12.96 -17.47 14.21
CA SER A 82 14.04 -18.32 14.75
C SER A 82 15.25 -17.52 15.24
N ARG A 83 15.50 -16.36 14.63
CA ARG A 83 16.64 -15.47 14.95
C ARG A 83 16.24 -14.29 15.84
N GLN A 84 14.98 -14.25 16.29
CA GLN A 84 14.40 -13.16 17.09
C GLN A 84 14.57 -11.77 16.47
N LEU A 85 14.70 -11.71 15.13
CA LEU A 85 14.91 -10.45 14.42
C LEU A 85 13.64 -9.61 14.37
N HIS A 86 12.46 -10.21 14.53
CA HIS A 86 11.19 -9.48 14.65
C HIS A 86 11.17 -8.51 15.83
N ARG A 87 11.95 -8.76 16.88
CA ARG A 87 11.97 -7.92 18.10
C ARG A 87 12.74 -6.61 17.93
N ARG A 88 13.77 -6.62 17.08
CA ARG A 88 14.76 -5.54 16.96
C ARG A 88 14.82 -4.92 15.57
N HIS A 89 14.40 -5.65 14.54
CA HIS A 89 14.57 -5.24 13.15
C HIS A 89 13.24 -5.04 12.45
N LEU A 90 12.99 -3.80 12.04
CA LEU A 90 11.70 -3.39 11.54
C LEU A 90 11.31 -4.05 10.21
N LEU A 91 12.27 -4.14 9.28
CA LEU A 91 12.03 -4.76 7.98
C LEU A 91 11.65 -6.24 8.12
N CYS A 92 12.26 -6.92 9.10
CA CYS A 92 12.01 -8.33 9.38
C CYS A 92 10.64 -8.53 10.00
N LEU A 93 10.23 -7.66 10.93
CA LEU A 93 8.87 -7.64 11.47
C LEU A 93 7.85 -7.50 10.34
N GLY A 94 8.05 -6.54 9.43
CA GLY A 94 7.14 -6.32 8.29
C GLY A 94 6.97 -7.55 7.39
N VAL A 95 8.07 -8.25 7.07
CA VAL A 95 8.00 -9.47 6.25
C VAL A 95 7.33 -10.63 7.00
N ALA A 96 7.64 -10.82 8.29
CA ALA A 96 6.99 -11.84 9.11
C ALA A 96 5.48 -11.60 9.22
N MET A 97 5.06 -10.36 9.47
CA MET A 97 3.64 -9.98 9.52
C MET A 97 2.95 -10.29 8.19
N ARG A 98 3.54 -9.86 7.07
CA ARG A 98 2.99 -10.15 5.72
C ARG A 98 2.88 -11.65 5.45
N ALA A 99 3.86 -12.44 5.90
CA ALA A 99 3.83 -13.89 5.76
C ALA A 99 2.67 -14.53 6.53
N TYR A 100 2.48 -14.19 7.81
CA TYR A 100 1.37 -14.73 8.61
C TYR A 100 0.00 -14.31 8.08
N ILE A 101 -0.12 -13.07 7.59
CA ILE A 101 -1.36 -12.59 6.98
C ILE A 101 -1.67 -13.33 5.67
N ALA A 102 -0.66 -13.56 4.84
CA ALA A 102 -0.82 -14.39 3.65
C ALA A 102 -1.17 -15.85 4.01
N SER A 103 -0.64 -16.37 5.12
CA SER A 103 -0.95 -17.71 5.65
C SER A 103 -2.34 -17.80 6.33
N LYS A 104 -3.08 -16.68 6.45
CA LYS A 104 -4.37 -16.60 7.15
C LYS A 104 -4.30 -16.92 8.64
N GLU A 105 -3.16 -16.63 9.27
CA GLU A 105 -2.96 -16.80 10.71
C GLU A 105 -2.78 -15.44 11.40
N PRO A 106 -3.84 -14.61 11.52
CA PRO A 106 -3.69 -13.27 12.08
C PRO A 106 -3.39 -13.28 13.60
N ASN A 107 -3.75 -14.36 14.31
CA ASN A 107 -3.46 -14.52 15.73
C ASN A 107 -1.95 -14.62 16.00
N THR A 108 -1.22 -15.41 15.20
CA THR A 108 0.25 -15.55 15.33
C THR A 108 0.95 -14.27 14.88
N ALA A 109 0.36 -13.54 13.94
CA ALA A 109 0.85 -12.22 13.55
C ALA A 109 0.82 -11.24 14.74
N LEU A 110 -0.29 -11.18 15.50
CA LEU A 110 -0.36 -10.33 16.69
C LEU A 110 0.57 -10.80 17.80
N SER A 111 0.71 -12.10 18.06
CA SER A 111 1.66 -12.55 19.09
C SER A 111 3.09 -12.12 18.77
N VAL A 112 3.47 -12.15 17.49
CA VAL A 112 4.79 -11.67 17.03
C VAL A 112 4.93 -10.15 17.17
N LEU A 113 3.84 -9.39 17.02
CA LEU A 113 3.80 -7.96 17.29
C LEU A 113 3.95 -7.65 18.78
N ASP A 114 3.25 -8.38 19.65
CA ASP A 114 3.31 -8.19 21.10
C ASP A 114 4.72 -8.45 21.67
N GLU A 115 5.48 -9.32 21.01
CA GLU A 115 6.88 -9.58 21.33
C GLU A 115 7.85 -8.47 20.88
N CYS A 116 7.40 -7.52 20.07
CA CYS A 116 8.23 -6.45 19.52
C CYS A 116 8.59 -5.40 20.57
N GLU A 117 9.79 -4.83 20.49
CA GLU A 117 10.13 -3.67 21.32
C GLU A 117 9.24 -2.46 20.94
N PRO A 118 8.59 -1.80 21.91
CA PRO A 118 7.62 -0.73 21.63
C PRO A 118 8.28 0.50 20.98
N ALA A 119 9.58 0.70 21.24
CA ALA A 119 10.37 1.77 20.62
C ALA A 119 10.48 1.63 19.09
N LEU A 120 10.35 0.40 18.57
CA LEU A 120 10.38 0.12 17.14
C LEU A 120 9.12 0.61 16.41
N LEU A 121 8.03 0.82 17.15
CA LEU A 121 6.76 1.33 16.63
C LEU A 121 6.66 2.86 16.67
N GLU A 122 7.61 3.55 17.32
CA GLU A 122 7.58 5.00 17.44
C GLU A 122 8.20 5.71 16.22
N PRO A 123 7.57 6.79 15.73
CA PRO A 123 8.09 7.58 14.61
C PRO A 123 9.40 8.32 14.95
N ARG A 124 9.82 8.39 16.22
CA ARG A 124 11.10 8.99 16.63
C ARG A 124 12.33 8.20 16.16
N SER A 125 12.18 6.92 15.85
CA SER A 125 13.24 6.13 15.21
C SER A 125 13.42 6.45 13.72
N MET A 126 12.57 7.33 13.14
CA MET A 126 12.59 7.70 11.72
C MET A 126 13.76 8.64 11.34
N ASP A 127 14.72 8.89 12.24
CA ASP A 127 15.83 9.78 11.97
C ASP A 127 16.90 9.15 11.04
N GLN A 128 16.83 9.57 9.77
CA GLN A 128 17.90 10.26 9.03
C GLN A 128 18.94 9.54 8.16
N THR A 129 18.93 8.22 7.92
CA THR A 129 19.99 7.66 7.03
C THR A 129 19.58 6.68 5.93
N HIS A 130 18.37 6.13 5.92
CA HIS A 130 17.91 5.26 4.83
C HIS A 130 16.45 5.54 4.47
N ASN A 131 16.12 5.46 3.17
CA ASN A 131 14.76 5.57 2.62
C ASN A 131 13.89 4.37 3.03
N LEU A 132 13.65 4.22 4.34
CA LEU A 132 12.91 3.12 4.98
C LEU A 132 11.40 3.39 5.06
N ALA A 133 10.97 4.63 4.78
CA ALA A 133 9.57 5.04 4.84
C ALA A 133 8.62 4.13 4.01
N PRO A 134 8.99 3.69 2.78
CA PRO A 134 8.15 2.77 2.01
C PRO A 134 7.97 1.39 2.66
N CYS A 135 9.02 0.88 3.30
CA CYS A 135 8.97 -0.40 3.99
C CYS A 135 8.18 -0.28 5.30
N TRP A 136 8.31 0.85 6.00
CA TRP A 136 7.55 1.12 7.21
C TRP A 136 6.05 1.23 6.95
N ALA A 137 5.67 1.96 5.89
CA ALA A 137 4.28 2.01 5.44
C ALA A 137 3.72 0.62 5.12
N ALA A 138 4.53 -0.27 4.50
CA ALA A 138 4.11 -1.64 4.21
C ALA A 138 3.93 -2.49 5.47
N THR A 139 4.76 -2.30 6.51
CA THR A 139 4.58 -2.96 7.81
C THR A 139 3.29 -2.50 8.49
N LEU A 140 3.02 -1.19 8.51
CA LEU A 140 1.81 -0.62 9.09
C LEU A 140 0.54 -1.07 8.34
N ASP A 141 0.59 -1.19 7.01
CA ASP A 141 -0.51 -1.77 6.24
C ASP A 141 -0.76 -3.23 6.61
N ALA A 142 0.29 -4.02 6.80
CA ALA A 142 0.17 -5.42 7.22
C ALA A 142 -0.45 -5.54 8.62
N LEU A 143 -0.14 -4.61 9.52
CA LEU A 143 -0.77 -4.50 10.84
C LEU A 143 -2.26 -4.18 10.73
N GLY A 144 -2.62 -3.20 9.90
CA GLY A 144 -4.03 -2.88 9.65
C GLY A 144 -4.81 -4.08 9.11
N HIS A 145 -4.21 -4.85 8.20
CA HIS A 145 -4.81 -6.10 7.71
C HIS A 145 -4.95 -7.16 8.80
N ALA A 146 -3.98 -7.29 9.70
CA ALA A 146 -4.04 -8.20 10.84
C ALA A 146 -5.17 -7.85 11.80
N SER A 147 -5.23 -6.59 12.25
CA SER A 147 -6.28 -6.11 13.16
C SER A 147 -7.67 -6.25 12.54
N ARG A 148 -7.81 -6.00 11.23
CA ARG A 148 -9.08 -6.20 10.53
C ARG A 148 -9.47 -7.67 10.46
N ALA A 149 -8.54 -8.56 10.17
CA ALA A 149 -8.79 -10.01 10.12
C ALA A 149 -9.22 -10.59 11.48
N LEU A 150 -8.90 -9.89 12.58
CA LEU A 150 -9.28 -10.27 13.95
C LEU A 150 -10.59 -9.63 14.41
N GLY A 151 -11.26 -8.85 13.56
CA GLY A 151 -12.52 -8.21 13.89
C GLY A 151 -12.39 -6.86 14.60
N ASN A 152 -11.20 -6.24 14.59
CA ASN A 152 -10.95 -4.92 15.17
C ASN A 152 -10.78 -3.84 14.07
N PRO A 153 -11.84 -3.44 13.34
CA PRO A 153 -11.75 -2.49 12.23
C PRO A 153 -11.35 -1.07 12.68
N ALA A 154 -11.69 -0.67 13.91
CA ALA A 154 -11.31 0.64 14.46
C ALA A 154 -9.80 0.77 14.65
N GLU A 155 -9.15 -0.30 15.12
CA GLU A 155 -7.69 -0.31 15.27
C GLU A 155 -7.00 -0.40 13.91
N ALA A 156 -7.53 -1.24 13.01
CA ALA A 156 -7.07 -1.34 11.64
C ALA A 156 -7.05 0.01 10.92
N LEU A 157 -8.11 0.82 11.10
CA LEU A 157 -8.20 2.17 10.55
C LEU A 157 -7.03 3.05 11.01
N ARG A 158 -6.69 3.04 12.31
CA ARG A 158 -5.57 3.82 12.86
C ARG A 158 -4.23 3.40 12.26
N TRP A 159 -4.04 2.10 12.02
CA TRP A 159 -2.83 1.59 11.38
C TRP A 159 -2.73 2.01 9.91
N HIS A 160 -3.84 1.96 9.16
CA HIS A 160 -3.87 2.43 7.78
C HIS A 160 -3.69 3.96 7.65
N GLU A 161 -4.23 4.75 8.57
CA GLU A 161 -4.00 6.20 8.61
C GLU A 161 -2.52 6.54 8.86
N ARG A 162 -1.85 5.80 9.76
CA ARG A 162 -0.40 5.93 9.98
C ARG A 162 0.40 5.53 8.73
N ALA A 163 -0.01 4.48 8.04
CA ALA A 163 0.62 4.08 6.78
C ALA A 163 0.46 5.16 5.69
N LEU A 164 -0.73 5.77 5.60
CA LEU A 164 -1.02 6.86 4.67
C LEU A 164 -0.28 8.15 5.01
N ALA A 165 -0.02 8.44 6.29
CA ALA A 165 0.81 9.58 6.68
C ALA A 165 2.24 9.48 6.12
N LEU A 166 2.77 8.26 5.96
CA LEU A 166 4.07 7.99 5.36
C LEU A 166 4.01 7.90 3.83
N ARG A 167 2.91 7.35 3.29
CA ARG A 167 2.69 7.20 1.85
C ARG A 167 1.26 7.61 1.47
N PRO A 168 1.01 8.91 1.24
CA PRO A 168 -0.34 9.45 1.11
C PRO A 168 -1.07 9.06 -0.18
N ALA A 169 -0.39 8.44 -1.14
CA ALA A 169 -0.94 8.13 -2.47
C ALA A 169 -0.98 6.63 -2.80
N LYS A 170 -0.87 5.73 -1.81
CA LYS A 170 -0.94 4.29 -2.06
C LYS A 170 -2.40 3.84 -2.21
N ALA A 171 -2.81 3.46 -3.42
CA ALA A 171 -4.17 3.01 -3.73
C ALA A 171 -4.64 1.89 -2.78
N GLY A 172 -3.82 0.84 -2.59
CA GLY A 172 -4.18 -0.26 -1.70
C GLY A 172 -4.41 0.15 -0.23
N SER A 173 -3.68 1.14 0.29
CA SER A 173 -3.89 1.64 1.66
C SER A 173 -5.14 2.50 1.77
N LEU A 174 -5.46 3.29 0.73
CA LEU A 174 -6.71 4.04 0.64
C LEU A 174 -7.93 3.11 0.57
N ALA A 175 -7.84 2.05 -0.24
CA ALA A 175 -8.87 1.03 -0.35
C ALA A 175 -9.06 0.27 0.98
N ALA A 176 -7.97 -0.08 1.66
CA ALA A 176 -8.03 -0.71 2.98
C ALA A 176 -8.64 0.21 4.04
N ARG A 177 -8.36 1.52 4.00
CA ARG A 177 -9.03 2.52 4.82
C ARG A 177 -10.54 2.58 4.54
N GLY A 178 -10.93 2.64 3.27
CA GLY A 178 -12.34 2.64 2.85
C GLY A 178 -13.08 1.40 3.36
N LEU A 179 -12.47 0.22 3.23
CA LEU A 179 -13.02 -1.02 3.79
C LEU A 179 -13.21 -0.94 5.31
N CYS A 180 -12.22 -0.42 6.05
CA CYS A 180 -12.35 -0.28 7.50
C CYS A 180 -13.47 0.70 7.90
N LEU A 181 -13.62 1.81 7.17
CA LEU A 181 -14.70 2.78 7.38
C LEU A 181 -16.07 2.16 7.11
N ALA A 182 -16.20 1.38 6.04
CA ALA A 182 -17.42 0.66 5.71
C ALA A 182 -17.81 -0.34 6.82
N LEU A 183 -16.85 -1.08 7.35
CA LEU A 183 -17.06 -2.02 8.48
C LEU A 183 -17.47 -1.31 9.78
N LEU A 184 -17.12 -0.03 9.94
CA LEU A 184 -17.53 0.82 11.06
C LEU A 184 -18.88 1.53 10.83
N GLY A 185 -19.53 1.30 9.69
CA GLY A 185 -20.81 1.95 9.32
C GLY A 185 -20.66 3.38 8.80
N ARG A 186 -19.44 3.86 8.55
CA ARG A 186 -19.16 5.20 8.02
C ARG A 186 -19.12 5.15 6.49
N GLU A 187 -20.27 4.91 5.87
CA GLU A 187 -20.38 4.60 4.44
C GLU A 187 -19.99 5.76 3.52
N THR A 188 -20.36 6.99 3.86
CA THR A 188 -20.03 8.20 3.08
C THR A 188 -18.51 8.42 3.02
N GLU A 189 -17.84 8.40 4.17
CA GLU A 189 -16.38 8.53 4.24
C GLU A 189 -15.66 7.34 3.60
N ALA A 190 -16.26 6.16 3.63
CA ALA A 190 -15.74 4.99 2.94
C ALA A 190 -15.77 5.20 1.43
N ALA A 191 -16.86 5.73 0.88
CA ALA A 191 -16.98 6.05 -0.55
C ALA A 191 -15.92 7.09 -0.96
N ASP A 192 -15.72 8.15 -0.19
CA ASP A 192 -14.69 9.16 -0.44
C ASP A 192 -13.28 8.54 -0.49
N ALA A 193 -12.96 7.66 0.47
CA ALA A 193 -11.68 6.98 0.52
C ALA A 193 -11.47 6.02 -0.67
N LEU A 194 -12.53 5.34 -1.11
CA LEU A 194 -12.49 4.43 -2.26
C LEU A 194 -12.38 5.19 -3.58
N HIS A 195 -13.07 6.33 -3.74
CA HIS A 195 -12.86 7.23 -4.87
C HIS A 195 -11.43 7.75 -4.91
N ALA A 196 -10.86 8.14 -3.77
CA ALA A 196 -9.45 8.53 -3.69
C ALA A 196 -8.50 7.38 -4.08
N ALA A 197 -8.85 6.12 -3.77
CA ALA A 197 -8.08 4.95 -4.19
C ALA A 197 -8.14 4.76 -5.71
N LEU A 198 -9.33 4.84 -6.31
CA LEU A 198 -9.57 4.69 -7.75
C LEU A 198 -8.96 5.83 -8.56
N ALA A 199 -8.90 7.04 -8.01
CA ALA A 199 -8.18 8.15 -8.63
C ALA A 199 -6.67 7.89 -8.76
N ARG A 200 -6.11 6.95 -7.98
CA ARG A 200 -4.70 6.53 -8.05
C ARG A 200 -4.51 5.27 -8.89
N ASP A 201 -5.43 4.33 -8.77
CA ASP A 201 -5.43 3.05 -9.49
C ASP A 201 -6.85 2.75 -9.96
N PRO A 202 -7.21 3.14 -11.20
CA PRO A 202 -8.57 2.97 -11.72
C PRO A 202 -9.01 1.51 -11.80
N ASP A 203 -8.06 0.58 -11.96
CA ASP A 203 -8.32 -0.86 -12.12
C ASP A 203 -8.27 -1.61 -10.78
N HIS A 204 -8.34 -0.89 -9.65
CA HIS A 204 -8.26 -1.50 -8.33
C HIS A 204 -9.54 -2.30 -8.00
N VAL A 205 -9.53 -3.60 -8.34
CA VAL A 205 -10.67 -4.53 -8.23
C VAL A 205 -11.38 -4.47 -6.88
N VAL A 206 -10.62 -4.42 -5.78
CA VAL A 206 -11.19 -4.38 -4.42
C VAL A 206 -11.91 -3.05 -4.17
N ALA A 207 -11.38 -1.93 -4.67
CA ALA A 207 -12.01 -0.64 -4.44
C ALA A 207 -13.28 -0.48 -5.28
N LEU A 208 -13.28 -0.96 -6.53
CA LEU A 208 -14.47 -0.99 -7.38
C LEU A 208 -15.59 -1.80 -6.72
N ALA A 209 -15.32 -3.07 -6.37
CA ALA A 209 -16.33 -3.94 -5.79
C ALA A 209 -16.89 -3.42 -4.45
N LEU A 210 -16.05 -2.79 -3.62
CA LEU A 210 -16.50 -2.19 -2.36
C LEU A 210 -17.30 -0.91 -2.58
N LEU A 211 -16.90 -0.08 -3.56
CA LEU A 211 -17.60 1.15 -3.87
C LEU A 211 -19.00 0.83 -4.41
N ASP A 212 -19.12 -0.11 -5.35
CA ASP A 212 -20.40 -0.56 -5.89
C ASP A 212 -21.35 -0.99 -4.75
N ALA A 213 -20.86 -1.84 -3.84
CA ALA A 213 -21.65 -2.31 -2.69
C ALA A 213 -21.98 -1.22 -1.65
N ILE A 214 -21.23 -0.12 -1.60
CA ILE A 214 -21.53 1.04 -0.75
C ILE A 214 -22.57 1.92 -1.43
N VAL A 215 -22.39 2.21 -2.72
CA VAL A 215 -23.33 3.02 -3.51
C VAL A 215 -24.71 2.38 -3.52
N ASP A 216 -24.81 1.06 -3.77
CA ASP A 216 -26.09 0.35 -3.73
C ASP A 216 -26.82 0.50 -2.37
N ARG A 217 -26.07 0.52 -1.27
CA ARG A 217 -26.65 0.71 0.08
C ARG A 217 -27.06 2.15 0.35
N LEU A 218 -26.24 3.11 -0.09
CA LEU A 218 -26.56 4.53 0.02
C LEU A 218 -27.79 4.88 -0.84
N ASP A 219 -27.88 4.35 -2.06
CA ASP A 219 -29.03 4.52 -2.96
C ASP A 219 -30.29 3.88 -2.39
N ALA A 220 -30.19 2.71 -1.75
CA ALA A 220 -31.31 2.08 -1.06
C ALA A 220 -31.75 2.85 0.21
N ALA A 221 -30.84 3.60 0.83
CA ALA A 221 -31.13 4.43 1.99
C ALA A 221 -31.79 5.78 1.62
N LEU A 222 -31.59 6.24 0.37
CA LEU A 222 -32.29 7.40 -0.18
C LEU A 222 -33.76 7.05 -0.46
N THR A 223 -34.63 7.26 0.54
CA THR A 223 -36.08 7.31 0.29
C THR A 223 -36.42 8.55 -0.54
N GLU A 224 -37.44 8.47 -1.40
CA GLU A 224 -37.87 9.54 -2.34
C GLU A 224 -38.07 10.94 -1.72
N GLU A 225 -38.10 11.04 -0.39
CA GLU A 225 -38.26 12.28 0.38
C GLU A 225 -37.04 13.20 0.39
N GLU A 226 -35.84 12.72 0.06
CA GLU A 226 -34.60 13.53 0.09
C GLU A 226 -34.16 14.09 -1.25
N ILE A 227 -34.95 13.97 -2.33
CA ILE A 227 -34.65 14.71 -3.57
C ILE A 227 -34.94 16.20 -3.26
N PRO A 228 -33.92 17.07 -3.11
CA PRO A 228 -34.18 18.49 -2.93
C PRO A 228 -34.95 18.97 -4.16
N GLN A 229 -36.20 19.36 -3.97
CA GLN A 229 -36.95 20.10 -4.97
C GLN A 229 -36.27 21.45 -5.12
N PHE A 230 -35.27 21.52 -5.99
CA PHE A 230 -34.71 22.79 -6.41
C PHE A 230 -35.82 23.52 -7.14
N ALA A 231 -36.39 24.52 -6.46
CA ALA A 231 -37.27 25.48 -7.11
C ALA A 231 -36.47 26.10 -8.26
N PHE A 232 -36.84 25.75 -9.50
CA PHE A 232 -36.26 26.40 -10.67
C PHE A 232 -36.51 27.90 -10.51
N PRO A 233 -35.48 28.76 -10.61
CA PRO A 233 -35.70 30.19 -10.61
C PRO A 233 -36.65 30.49 -11.76
N ALA A 234 -37.77 31.15 -11.46
CA ALA A 234 -38.68 31.63 -12.48
C ALA A 234 -37.92 32.66 -13.32
N VAL A 235 -37.33 32.20 -14.41
CA VAL A 235 -36.78 33.09 -15.43
C VAL A 235 -38.00 33.64 -16.15
N ASP A 236 -38.41 34.85 -15.79
CA ASP A 236 -39.36 35.64 -16.58
C ASP A 236 -38.66 35.98 -17.91
N ILE A 237 -38.74 35.06 -18.86
CA ILE A 237 -38.39 35.33 -20.25
C ILE A 237 -39.52 36.21 -20.76
N ALA A 238 -39.35 37.53 -20.62
CA ALA A 238 -40.24 38.49 -21.26
C ALA A 238 -40.23 38.20 -22.76
N ALA A 239 -41.36 37.70 -23.26
CA ALA A 239 -41.54 37.49 -24.69
C ALA A 239 -41.32 38.84 -25.40
N PRO A 240 -40.49 38.92 -26.45
CA PRO A 240 -40.24 40.19 -27.12
C PRO A 240 -41.56 40.76 -27.62
N GLU A 241 -41.79 42.04 -27.31
CA GLU A 241 -42.94 42.81 -27.77
C GLU A 241 -43.09 42.63 -29.28
N ARG A 242 -44.18 42.00 -29.71
CA ARG A 242 -44.54 41.99 -31.13
C ARG A 242 -44.84 43.43 -31.52
N ALA A 243 -43.92 44.04 -32.26
CA ALA A 243 -44.17 45.31 -32.92
C ALA A 243 -45.46 45.19 -33.75
N SER A 244 -46.51 45.87 -33.30
CA SER A 244 -47.72 46.10 -34.08
C SER A 244 -47.36 46.87 -35.35
N PRO A 245 -47.89 46.51 -36.52
CA PRO A 245 -47.60 47.24 -37.75
C PRO A 245 -48.22 48.63 -37.65
N GLU A 246 -47.39 49.66 -37.55
CA GLU A 246 -47.84 51.05 -37.79
C GLU A 246 -48.35 51.13 -39.23
N ALA A 247 -49.67 51.20 -39.37
CA ALA A 247 -50.31 51.56 -40.62
C ALA A 247 -49.92 53.01 -40.95
N SER A 248 -48.88 53.16 -41.76
CA SER A 248 -48.52 54.44 -42.35
C SER A 248 -49.60 54.79 -43.39
N GLU A 249 -50.58 55.59 -42.99
CA GLU A 249 -51.47 56.32 -43.90
C GLU A 249 -50.62 57.32 -44.69
N MET A 250 -50.03 56.88 -45.80
CA MET A 250 -49.50 57.78 -46.82
C MET A 250 -50.66 58.37 -47.62
N SER A 251 -51.04 59.58 -47.26
CA SER A 251 -51.85 60.47 -48.10
C SER A 251 -51.10 60.78 -49.40
N MET A 252 -51.55 60.18 -50.52
CA MET A 252 -51.18 60.64 -51.86
C MET A 252 -52.28 61.56 -52.39
N SER A 253 -51.98 62.86 -52.43
CA SER A 253 -52.73 63.89 -53.14
C SER A 253 -52.52 63.75 -54.65
N PHE A 254 -53.61 63.64 -55.40
CA PHE A 254 -53.65 63.74 -56.85
C PHE A 254 -54.00 65.19 -57.24
N ASP A 255 -53.15 65.81 -58.06
CA ASP A 255 -53.50 66.88 -59.00
C ASP A 255 -53.26 66.35 -60.42
#